data_AF-A0A067DH35-F1
#
_entry.id   AF-A0A067DH35-F1
#
_cell.length_a   1.000
_cell.length_b   1.000
_cell.length_c   1.000
_cell.angle_alpha   90.00
_cell.angle_beta   90.00
_cell.angle_gamma   90.00
#
_symmetry.space_group_name_H-M   'P 1'
#
loop_
_entity.id
_entity.type
_entity.pdbx_description
1 polymer ?
#
loop_
_entity_poly.entity_id
_entity_poly.type
_entity_poly.pdbx_seq_one_letter_code
_entity_poly.pdbx_strand_id
1 'polypeptide(L)'
;MEEKKIHRAHVLIVPYPSQGHINPTFQFAKRLASKGLKITLAITNFIYKTKKPPQPSDSVQIDTISDGYDDGGFSEAESIDAYLQNMEVAGLKTLAELITKYKSSSNPIDCVVYDAFLYWALDVAKGFGLFSAAFFTQTCAVNFIYYLVHHGLLKLPVSSTPVSIPGMPLLELQDMPSFIGVQGQYPAYFEMVLNQFSNADRADLVLVNTFYKLESQVS
;
A
#
# COMPACT_ATOMS: atom_id res chain seq x y z
N MET A 1 -6.72 20.35 32.35
CA MET A 1 -5.64 20.72 31.40
C MET A 1 -5.15 19.40 30.84
N GLU A 2 -5.51 19.05 29.61
CA GLU A 2 -4.95 17.85 28.97
C GLU A 2 -3.46 18.10 28.69
N GLU A 3 -2.60 17.25 29.23
CA GLU A 3 -1.17 17.27 28.92
C GLU A 3 -1.00 17.01 27.42
N LYS A 4 -0.40 17.98 26.73
CA LYS A 4 -0.07 17.85 25.31
C LYS A 4 0.96 16.75 25.15
N LYS A 5 0.56 15.55 24.74
CA LYS A 5 1.49 14.45 24.42
C LYS A 5 2.44 14.92 23.32
N ILE A 6 3.73 15.00 23.66
CA ILE A 6 4.78 15.27 22.68
C ILE A 6 5.04 13.97 21.92
N HIS A 7 4.59 13.91 20.67
CA HIS A 7 4.88 12.80 19.78
C HIS A 7 6.24 13.00 19.10
N ARG A 8 6.97 11.90 18.86
CA ARG A 8 8.32 11.97 18.27
C ARG A 8 8.32 12.27 16.78
N ALA A 9 7.31 11.77 16.07
CA ALA A 9 7.07 12.00 14.66
C ALA A 9 5.60 11.68 14.34
N HIS A 10 5.11 12.21 13.23
CA HIS A 10 3.78 11.96 12.70
C HIS A 10 3.86 11.16 11.39
N VAL A 11 3.28 9.96 11.43
CA VAL A 11 3.20 9.04 10.28
C VAL A 11 1.81 9.12 9.66
N LEU A 12 1.77 9.43 8.37
CA LEU A 12 0.59 9.27 7.52
C LEU A 12 0.64 7.88 6.90
N ILE A 13 -0.47 7.13 7.00
CA ILE A 13 -0.55 5.77 6.47
C ILE A 13 -1.67 5.68 5.44
N VAL A 14 -1.37 5.21 4.23
CA VAL A 14 -2.29 5.17 3.08
C VAL A 14 -2.47 3.72 2.58
N PRO A 15 -3.47 2.98 3.10
CA PRO A 15 -3.77 1.62 2.64
C PRO A 15 -4.46 1.60 1.26
N TYR A 16 -4.30 0.51 0.50
CA TYR A 16 -5.21 0.23 -0.62
C TYR A 16 -6.65 0.05 -0.09
N PRO A 17 -7.70 0.57 -0.77
CA PRO A 17 -9.06 0.65 -0.23
C PRO A 17 -9.83 -0.69 -0.27
N SER A 18 -9.25 -1.75 0.31
CA SER A 18 -9.90 -3.03 0.52
C SER A 18 -9.67 -3.55 1.93
N GLN A 19 -10.59 -4.38 2.43
CA GLN A 19 -10.53 -4.85 3.82
C GLN A 19 -9.25 -5.63 4.14
N GLY A 20 -8.77 -6.43 3.18
CA GLY A 20 -7.54 -7.22 3.30
C GLY A 20 -6.29 -6.37 3.46
N HIS A 21 -6.31 -5.11 3.04
CA HIS A 21 -5.20 -4.17 3.11
C HIS A 21 -5.34 -3.18 4.28
N ILE A 22 -6.55 -2.69 4.53
CA ILE A 22 -6.84 -1.75 5.63
C ILE A 22 -6.59 -2.40 6.99
N ASN A 23 -7.02 -3.64 7.18
CA ASN A 23 -6.89 -4.33 8.47
C ASN A 23 -5.42 -4.50 8.93
N PRO A 24 -4.51 -5.12 8.14
CA PRO A 24 -3.12 -5.26 8.57
C PRO A 24 -2.44 -3.91 8.77
N THR A 25 -2.71 -2.95 7.89
CA THR A 25 -2.18 -1.58 7.98
C THR A 25 -2.66 -0.86 9.25
N PHE A 26 -3.91 -1.05 9.65
CA PHE A 26 -4.44 -0.50 10.91
C PHE A 26 -3.84 -1.19 12.15
N GLN A 27 -3.55 -2.49 12.09
CA GLN A 27 -2.83 -3.16 13.18
C GLN A 27 -1.39 -2.66 13.28
N PHE A 28 -0.72 -2.43 12.15
CA PHE A 28 0.59 -1.81 12.09
C PHE A 28 0.55 -0.38 12.67
N ALA A 29 -0.45 0.43 12.31
CA ALA A 29 -0.70 1.76 12.87
C ALA A 29 -0.78 1.72 14.41
N LYS A 30 -1.54 0.79 14.99
CA LYS A 30 -1.63 0.63 16.46
C LYS A 30 -0.28 0.29 17.08
N ARG A 31 0.53 -0.54 16.42
CA ARG A 31 1.88 -0.87 16.90
C ARG A 31 2.78 0.37 16.90
N LEU A 32 2.78 1.16 15.82
CA LEU A 32 3.53 2.41 15.75
C LEU A 32 3.08 3.41 16.82
N ALA A 33 1.76 3.57 17.01
CA ALA A 33 1.19 4.43 18.03
C ALA A 33 1.64 4.03 19.45
N SER A 34 1.67 2.71 19.74
CA SER A 34 2.17 2.18 21.02
C SER A 34 3.65 2.49 21.28
N LYS A 35 4.42 2.85 20.24
CA LYS A 35 5.82 3.29 20.33
C LYS A 35 5.97 4.81 20.45
N GLY A 36 4.87 5.55 20.62
CA GLY A 36 4.89 7.00 20.84
C GLY A 36 4.85 7.84 19.57
N LEU A 37 4.62 7.22 18.41
CA LEU A 37 4.39 7.94 17.15
C LEU A 37 2.95 8.43 17.07
N LYS A 38 2.75 9.60 16.46
CA LYS A 38 1.42 10.07 16.08
C LYS A 38 1.06 9.42 14.75
N ILE A 39 -0.15 8.88 14.62
CA ILE A 39 -0.58 8.20 13.40
C ILE A 39 -1.85 8.83 12.85
N THR A 40 -1.84 9.12 11.55
CA THR A 40 -3.03 9.39 10.76
C THR A 40 -3.19 8.30 9.71
N LEU A 41 -4.30 7.58 9.73
CA LEU A 41 -4.68 6.63 8.69
C LEU A 41 -5.58 7.35 7.67
N ALA A 42 -5.11 7.48 6.44
CA ALA A 42 -5.86 8.10 5.34
C ALA A 42 -6.63 7.03 4.56
N ILE A 43 -7.94 6.95 4.78
CA ILE A 43 -8.82 6.04 4.03
C ILE A 43 -9.62 6.82 2.97
N THR A 44 -10.21 6.13 2.00
CA THR A 44 -11.01 6.83 0.98
C THR A 44 -12.29 7.43 1.58
N ASN A 45 -12.78 8.52 1.00
CA ASN A 45 -14.04 9.15 1.38
C ASN A 45 -15.20 8.14 1.41
N PHE A 46 -15.28 7.27 0.39
CA PHE A 46 -16.28 6.20 0.33
C PHE A 46 -16.22 5.26 1.55
N ILE A 47 -15.03 4.77 1.91
CA ILE A 47 -14.87 3.86 3.05
C ILE A 47 -15.19 4.57 4.36
N TYR A 48 -14.78 5.83 4.52
CA TYR A 48 -15.09 6.61 5.71
C TYR A 48 -16.61 6.77 5.90
N LYS A 49 -17.34 7.15 4.84
CA LYS A 49 -18.81 7.31 4.86
C LYS A 49 -19.53 5.99 5.17
N THR A 50 -19.12 4.89 4.54
CA THR A 50 -19.86 3.62 4.59
C THR A 50 -19.53 2.75 5.79
N LYS A 51 -18.27 2.74 6.24
CA LYS A 51 -17.83 1.90 7.37
C LYS A 51 -17.90 2.60 8.71
N LYS A 52 -18.03 3.94 8.73
CA LYS A 52 -18.09 4.77 9.95
C LYS A 52 -17.08 4.26 10.98
N PRO A 53 -15.77 4.29 10.66
CA PRO A 53 -14.77 3.72 11.54
C PRO A 53 -14.93 4.28 12.96
N PRO A 54 -14.63 3.49 14.00
CA PRO A 54 -14.79 3.93 15.37
C PRO A 54 -14.10 5.28 15.57
N GLN A 55 -14.72 6.14 16.39
CA GLN A 55 -14.23 7.49 16.67
C GLN A 55 -12.71 7.48 16.88
N PRO A 56 -11.99 8.51 16.40
CA PRO A 56 -10.55 8.59 16.54
C PRO A 56 -10.15 8.23 17.96
N SER A 57 -9.42 7.14 18.12
CA SER A 57 -8.76 6.88 19.40
C SER A 57 -7.62 7.88 19.54
N ASP A 58 -7.22 8.21 20.76
CA ASP A 58 -6.02 9.02 21.01
C ASP A 58 -4.75 8.48 20.32
N SER A 59 -4.77 7.19 19.94
CA SER A 59 -3.63 6.49 19.35
C SER A 59 -3.56 6.56 17.81
N VAL A 60 -4.70 6.58 17.10
CA VAL A 60 -4.74 6.58 15.63
C VAL A 60 -5.87 7.48 15.17
N GLN A 61 -5.51 8.56 14.50
CA GLN A 61 -6.45 9.49 13.86
C GLN A 61 -6.80 8.99 12.47
N ILE A 62 -7.97 9.38 11.98
CA ILE A 62 -8.43 9.07 10.63
C ILE A 62 -8.63 10.39 9.90
N ASP A 63 -8.12 10.44 8.67
CA ASP A 63 -8.40 11.50 7.71
C ASP A 63 -8.73 10.83 6.37
N THR A 64 -9.07 11.62 5.37
CA THR A 64 -9.53 11.05 4.09
C THR A 64 -8.78 11.57 2.88
N ILE A 65 -8.72 10.71 1.87
CA ILE A 65 -8.35 11.03 0.49
C ILE A 65 -9.50 10.60 -0.45
N SER A 66 -9.46 11.02 -1.70
CA SER A 66 -10.40 10.55 -2.72
C SER A 66 -9.77 9.47 -3.57
N ASP A 67 -10.57 8.45 -3.93
CA ASP A 67 -10.26 7.48 -4.98
C ASP A 67 -10.97 7.81 -6.30
N GLY A 68 -11.57 9.01 -6.41
CA GLY A 68 -12.36 9.43 -7.57
C GLY A 68 -13.81 8.94 -7.56
N TYR A 69 -14.20 8.08 -6.60
CA TYR A 69 -15.55 7.49 -6.50
C TYR A 69 -16.10 7.63 -5.08
N ASP A 70 -16.17 8.86 -4.58
CA ASP A 70 -16.42 9.14 -3.17
C ASP A 70 -17.81 8.72 -2.64
N ASP A 71 -18.78 8.46 -3.53
CA ASP A 71 -20.17 8.18 -3.16
C ASP A 71 -20.52 6.69 -3.28
N GLY A 72 -20.25 6.04 -4.42
CA GLY A 72 -20.54 4.62 -4.62
C GLY A 72 -19.30 3.72 -4.74
N GLY A 73 -18.09 4.27 -4.59
CA GLY A 73 -16.85 3.50 -4.56
C GLY A 73 -16.59 2.71 -5.83
N PHE A 74 -15.88 1.59 -5.71
CA PHE A 74 -15.52 0.73 -6.85
C PHE A 74 -16.70 0.35 -7.75
N SER A 75 -17.93 0.19 -7.21
CA SER A 75 -19.09 -0.20 -8.01
C SER A 75 -19.59 0.87 -9.00
N GLU A 76 -19.15 2.12 -8.86
CA GLU A 76 -19.45 3.19 -9.83
C GLU A 76 -18.45 3.23 -10.99
N ALA A 77 -17.34 2.51 -10.90
CA ALA A 77 -16.35 2.49 -11.96
C ALA A 77 -16.82 1.59 -13.13
N GLU A 78 -16.58 2.06 -14.35
CA GLU A 78 -16.92 1.32 -15.57
C GLU A 78 -16.09 0.04 -15.74
N SER A 79 -14.88 0.01 -15.17
CA SER A 79 -13.96 -1.11 -15.20
C SER A 79 -12.92 -1.01 -14.08
N ILE A 80 -12.16 -2.08 -13.86
CA ILE A 80 -11.03 -2.07 -12.92
C ILE A 80 -9.97 -1.03 -13.36
N ASP A 81 -9.69 -0.96 -14.66
CA ASP A 81 -8.72 0.00 -15.21
C ASP A 81 -9.15 1.44 -14.95
N ALA A 82 -10.41 1.77 -15.26
CA ALA A 82 -10.99 3.08 -14.98
C ALA A 82 -10.94 3.43 -13.49
N TYR A 83 -11.19 2.44 -12.61
CA TYR A 83 -11.08 2.66 -11.17
C TYR A 83 -9.67 3.03 -10.73
N LEU A 84 -8.67 2.25 -11.16
CA LEU A 84 -7.28 2.46 -10.75
C LEU A 84 -6.71 3.78 -11.30
N GLN A 85 -7.02 4.13 -12.56
CA GLN A 85 -6.59 5.39 -13.16
C GLN A 85 -7.19 6.61 -12.44
N ASN A 86 -8.50 6.60 -12.17
CA ASN A 86 -9.14 7.69 -11.44
C ASN A 86 -8.67 7.77 -9.99
N MET A 87 -8.42 6.62 -9.34
CA MET A 87 -7.83 6.58 -8.00
C MET A 87 -6.44 7.21 -8.00
N GLU A 88 -5.59 6.92 -8.98
CA GLU A 88 -4.27 7.54 -9.07
C GLU A 88 -4.39 9.06 -9.26
N VAL A 89 -5.21 9.53 -10.21
CA VAL A 89 -5.40 10.97 -10.46
C VAL A 89 -5.96 11.71 -9.24
N ALA A 90 -7.03 11.20 -8.64
CA ALA A 90 -7.66 11.80 -7.46
C ALA A 90 -6.77 11.68 -6.22
N GLY A 91 -6.13 10.53 -6.04
CA GLY A 91 -5.25 10.21 -4.93
C GLY A 91 -4.00 11.07 -4.91
N LEU A 92 -3.33 11.26 -6.05
CA LEU A 92 -2.17 12.17 -6.19
C LEU A 92 -2.50 13.58 -5.67
N LYS A 93 -3.63 14.13 -6.13
CA LYS A 93 -4.09 15.47 -5.74
C LYS A 93 -4.45 15.52 -4.26
N THR A 94 -5.34 14.64 -3.81
CA THR A 94 -5.91 14.71 -2.46
C THR A 94 -4.90 14.31 -1.38
N LEU A 95 -3.94 13.43 -1.68
CA LEU A 95 -2.83 13.12 -0.78
C LEU A 95 -1.90 14.33 -0.60
N ALA A 96 -1.57 15.05 -1.68
CA ALA A 96 -0.76 16.27 -1.60
C ALA A 96 -1.46 17.38 -0.82
N GLU A 97 -2.77 17.55 -1.03
CA GLU A 97 -3.62 18.48 -0.25
C GLU A 97 -3.64 18.10 1.23
N LEU A 98 -3.77 16.81 1.54
CA LEU A 98 -3.76 16.30 2.91
C LEU A 98 -2.41 16.56 3.60
N ILE A 99 -1.30 16.26 2.95
CA ILE A 99 0.04 16.55 3.50
C ILE A 99 0.19 18.07 3.72
N THR A 100 -0.28 18.89 2.78
CA THR A 100 -0.24 20.36 2.89
C THR A 100 -1.08 20.87 4.07
N LYS A 101 -2.27 20.31 4.29
CA LYS A 101 -3.13 20.62 5.45
C LYS A 101 -2.38 20.41 6.77
N TYR A 102 -1.58 19.35 6.89
CA TYR A 102 -0.83 19.06 8.11
C TYR A 102 0.43 19.92 8.29
N LYS A 103 1.00 20.52 7.23
CA LYS A 103 2.20 21.39 7.34
C LYS A 103 2.01 22.53 8.34
N SER A 104 0.82 23.11 8.40
CA SER A 104 0.48 24.23 9.29
C SER A 104 -0.02 23.78 10.67
N SER A 105 -0.09 22.46 10.91
CA SER A 105 -0.55 21.92 12.19
C SER A 105 0.58 21.87 13.22
N SER A 106 0.22 21.64 14.48
CA SER A 106 1.20 21.44 15.56
C SER A 106 2.04 20.16 15.42
N ASN A 107 1.68 19.26 14.50
CA ASN A 107 2.37 18.00 14.24
C ASN A 107 2.35 17.74 12.72
N PRO A 108 3.22 18.38 11.93
CA PRO A 108 3.31 18.13 10.49
C PRO A 108 3.63 16.65 10.20
N ILE A 109 3.29 16.16 9.01
CA ILE A 109 3.66 14.80 8.60
C ILE A 109 5.17 14.73 8.41
N ASP A 110 5.81 13.75 9.03
CA ASP A 110 7.25 13.47 8.89
C ASP A 110 7.50 12.26 7.99
N CYS A 111 6.53 11.33 7.94
CA CYS A 111 6.66 10.07 7.22
C CYS A 111 5.35 9.66 6.54
N VAL A 112 5.45 9.09 5.34
CA VAL A 112 4.34 8.44 4.63
C VAL A 112 4.62 6.94 4.49
N VAL A 113 3.74 6.12 5.05
CA VAL A 113 3.71 4.68 4.78
C VAL A 113 2.57 4.42 3.81
N TYR A 114 2.86 3.92 2.62
CA TYR A 114 1.84 3.68 1.59
C TYR A 114 1.79 2.19 1.24
N ASP A 115 0.59 1.71 0.93
CA ASP A 115 0.42 0.37 0.37
C ASP A 115 1.17 0.27 -0.95
N ALA A 116 1.93 -0.81 -1.17
CA ALA A 116 2.74 -0.97 -2.36
C ALA A 116 1.92 -0.96 -3.67
N PHE A 117 0.62 -1.27 -3.61
CA PHE A 117 -0.29 -1.14 -4.77
C PHE A 117 -0.48 0.32 -5.21
N LEU A 118 -0.29 1.27 -4.31
CA LEU A 118 -0.40 2.72 -4.55
C LEU A 118 0.99 3.32 -4.82
N TYR A 119 1.73 2.75 -5.77
CA TYR A 119 3.12 3.14 -6.07
C TYR A 119 3.28 4.65 -6.32
N TRP A 120 2.25 5.32 -6.86
CA TRP A 120 2.20 6.77 -7.08
C TRP A 120 2.28 7.61 -5.79
N ALA A 121 1.90 7.04 -4.64
CA ALA A 121 1.96 7.75 -3.35
C ALA A 121 3.41 8.06 -2.93
N LEU A 122 4.37 7.26 -3.41
CA LEU A 122 5.80 7.53 -3.21
C LEU A 122 6.22 8.87 -3.81
N ASP A 123 5.80 9.15 -5.04
CA ASP A 123 6.18 10.38 -5.74
C ASP A 123 5.62 11.62 -5.03
N VAL A 124 4.40 11.52 -4.50
CA VAL A 124 3.84 12.57 -3.64
C VAL A 124 4.70 12.76 -2.39
N ALA A 125 5.00 11.69 -1.65
CA ALA A 125 5.80 11.79 -0.42
C ALA A 125 7.19 12.40 -0.68
N LYS A 126 7.88 11.96 -1.73
CA LYS A 126 9.20 12.46 -2.11
C LYS A 126 9.16 13.90 -2.62
N GLY A 127 8.10 14.31 -3.34
CA GLY A 127 7.90 15.71 -3.74
C GLY A 127 7.79 16.67 -2.54
N PHE A 128 7.44 16.16 -1.36
CA PHE A 128 7.39 16.90 -0.11
C PHE A 128 8.63 16.71 0.77
N GLY A 129 9.62 15.92 0.32
CA GLY A 129 10.84 15.62 1.07
C GLY A 129 10.62 14.72 2.29
N LEU A 130 9.54 13.93 2.30
CA LEU A 130 9.17 13.09 3.44
C LEU A 130 9.88 11.74 3.40
N PHE A 131 10.15 11.18 4.58
CA PHE A 131 10.55 9.79 4.70
C PHE A 131 9.40 8.89 4.24
N SER A 132 9.67 7.93 3.36
CA SER A 132 8.64 7.10 2.75
C SER A 132 8.92 5.61 2.90
N ALA A 133 7.88 4.84 3.22
CA ALA A 133 7.98 3.40 3.32
C ALA A 133 6.88 2.72 2.50
N ALA A 134 7.27 1.79 1.63
CA ALA A 134 6.34 0.89 0.96
C ALA A 134 5.90 -0.20 1.93
N PHE A 135 4.60 -0.47 2.01
CA PHE A 135 4.02 -1.51 2.84
C PHE A 135 3.35 -2.58 1.97
N PHE A 136 3.97 -3.76 1.92
CA PHE A 136 3.47 -4.92 1.22
C PHE A 136 2.59 -5.75 2.15
N THR A 137 1.32 -5.93 1.79
CA THR A 137 0.35 -6.75 2.53
C THR A 137 0.38 -8.22 2.12
N GLN A 138 1.11 -8.55 1.06
CA GLN A 138 1.31 -9.91 0.53
C GLN A 138 2.57 -10.56 1.13
N THR A 139 2.67 -11.88 1.01
CA THR A 139 3.84 -12.69 1.44
C THR A 139 5.10 -12.31 0.66
N CYS A 140 6.30 -12.48 1.26
CA CYS A 140 7.57 -12.27 0.56
C CYS A 140 7.68 -13.10 -0.72
N ALA A 141 7.21 -14.35 -0.69
CA ALA A 141 7.27 -15.23 -1.85
C ALA A 141 6.53 -14.65 -3.08
N VAL A 142 5.28 -14.23 -2.90
CA VAL A 142 4.47 -13.62 -3.96
C VAL A 142 5.10 -12.31 -4.46
N ASN A 143 5.58 -11.46 -3.55
CA ASN A 143 6.26 -10.21 -3.91
C ASN A 143 7.51 -10.48 -4.76
N PHE A 144 8.30 -11.49 -4.39
CA PHE A 144 9.51 -11.85 -5.12
C PHE A 144 9.20 -12.37 -6.53
N ILE A 145 8.13 -13.15 -6.71
CA ILE A 145 7.68 -13.57 -8.05
C ILE A 145 7.33 -12.35 -8.92
N TYR A 146 6.55 -11.41 -8.40
CA TYR A 146 6.21 -10.19 -9.15
C TYR A 146 7.43 -9.33 -9.45
N TYR A 147 8.38 -9.22 -8.51
CA TYR A 147 9.66 -8.54 -8.72
C TYR A 147 10.43 -9.17 -9.90
N LEU A 148 10.55 -10.49 -9.94
CA LEU A 148 11.24 -11.20 -11.03
C LEU A 148 10.55 -10.96 -12.37
N VAL A 149 9.22 -10.96 -12.42
CA VAL A 149 8.48 -10.65 -13.65
C VAL A 149 8.68 -9.21 -14.07
N HIS A 150 8.57 -8.24 -13.15
CA HIS A 150 8.72 -6.82 -13.42
C HIS A 150 10.10 -6.50 -14.04
N HIS A 151 11.16 -7.12 -13.52
CA HIS A 151 12.53 -6.94 -14.04
C HIS A 151 12.87 -7.87 -15.22
N GLY A 152 11.92 -8.65 -15.74
CA GLY A 152 12.13 -9.57 -16.86
C GLY A 152 13.05 -10.76 -16.55
N LEU A 153 13.31 -11.02 -15.26
CA LEU A 153 14.09 -12.15 -14.76
C LEU A 153 13.29 -13.46 -14.82
N LEU A 154 11.96 -13.36 -14.68
CA LEU A 154 11.01 -14.43 -15.01
C LEU A 154 10.20 -14.03 -16.24
N LYS A 155 10.44 -14.71 -17.37
CA LYS A 155 9.75 -14.41 -18.63
C LYS A 155 8.37 -15.04 -18.67
N LEU A 156 7.40 -14.29 -19.21
CA LEU A 156 6.04 -14.74 -19.45
C LEU A 156 5.77 -14.91 -20.96
N PRO A 157 4.92 -15.87 -21.38
CA PRO A 157 4.34 -16.93 -20.54
C PRO A 157 5.44 -17.88 -20.02
N VAL A 158 5.19 -18.50 -18.86
CA VAL A 158 6.11 -19.49 -18.29
C VAL A 158 6.30 -20.63 -19.29
N SER A 159 7.53 -20.87 -19.71
CA SER A 159 7.83 -21.79 -20.82
C SER A 159 7.98 -23.26 -20.43
N SER A 160 8.24 -23.55 -19.14
CA SER A 160 8.40 -24.91 -18.61
C SER A 160 8.12 -24.96 -17.12
N THR A 161 7.62 -26.10 -16.65
CA THR A 161 7.45 -26.41 -15.21
C THR A 161 8.21 -27.69 -14.85
N PRO A 162 8.65 -27.85 -13.59
CA PRO A 162 8.52 -26.89 -12.48
C PRO A 162 9.40 -25.65 -12.66
N VAL A 163 8.90 -24.50 -12.20
CA VAL A 163 9.64 -23.23 -12.15
C VAL A 163 10.59 -23.25 -10.97
N SER A 164 11.87 -23.01 -11.23
CA SER A 164 12.89 -22.91 -10.19
C SER A 164 13.19 -21.45 -9.90
N ILE A 165 12.86 -21.01 -8.68
CA ILE A 165 13.17 -19.67 -8.17
C ILE A 165 14.07 -19.82 -6.95
N PRO A 166 15.22 -19.14 -6.87
CA PRO A 166 16.09 -19.18 -5.71
C PRO A 166 15.33 -18.86 -4.41
N GLY A 167 15.53 -19.69 -3.37
CA GLY A 167 14.85 -19.52 -2.08
C GLY A 167 13.44 -20.10 -2.00
N MET A 168 12.89 -20.61 -3.11
CA MET A 168 11.55 -21.23 -3.16
C MET A 168 11.63 -22.73 -3.45
N PRO A 169 10.59 -23.52 -3.07
CA PRO A 169 10.43 -24.86 -3.61
C PRO A 169 10.24 -24.81 -5.13
N LEU A 170 10.37 -25.96 -5.78
CA LEU A 170 9.95 -26.11 -7.18
C LEU A 170 8.43 -25.84 -7.27
N LEU A 171 8.05 -24.89 -8.12
CA LEU A 171 6.66 -24.44 -8.27
C LEU A 171 6.07 -24.95 -9.58
N GLU A 172 4.86 -25.49 -9.54
CA GLU A 172 4.08 -25.73 -10.74
C GLU A 172 3.36 -24.44 -11.17
N LEU A 173 2.86 -24.39 -12.41
CA LEU A 173 2.15 -23.21 -12.92
C LEU A 173 0.92 -22.85 -12.06
N GLN A 174 0.26 -23.85 -11.48
CA GLN A 174 -0.88 -23.69 -10.59
C GLN A 174 -0.53 -23.09 -9.22
N ASP A 175 0.74 -23.13 -8.82
CA ASP A 175 1.23 -22.55 -7.57
C ASP A 175 1.58 -21.05 -7.74
N MET A 176 1.66 -20.57 -8.98
CA MET A 176 1.96 -19.18 -9.31
C MET A 176 0.73 -18.29 -9.07
N PRO A 177 0.93 -16.98 -8.84
CA PRO A 177 -0.18 -16.04 -8.80
C PRO A 177 -1.06 -16.14 -10.05
N SER A 178 -2.39 -16.03 -9.89
CA SER A 178 -3.35 -16.28 -10.97
C SER A 178 -3.11 -15.44 -12.22
N PHE A 179 -2.59 -14.22 -12.06
CA PHE A 179 -2.24 -13.34 -13.19
C PHE A 179 -1.10 -13.88 -14.08
N ILE A 180 -0.26 -14.76 -13.52
CA ILE A 180 0.83 -15.46 -14.21
C ILE A 180 0.34 -16.82 -14.72
N GLY A 181 -0.39 -17.56 -13.88
CA GLY A 181 -0.89 -18.90 -14.20
C GLY A 181 -1.98 -18.92 -15.28
N VAL A 182 -2.77 -17.84 -15.38
CA VAL A 182 -3.88 -17.68 -16.34
C VAL A 182 -3.66 -16.40 -17.14
N GLN A 183 -3.08 -16.53 -18.32
CA GLN A 183 -2.70 -15.40 -19.16
C GLN A 183 -3.92 -14.51 -19.51
N GLY A 184 -3.76 -13.20 -19.37
CA GLY A 184 -4.79 -12.22 -19.72
C GLY A 184 -5.89 -12.05 -18.67
N GLN A 185 -5.83 -12.77 -17.54
CA GLN A 185 -6.79 -12.58 -16.46
C GLN A 185 -6.50 -11.29 -15.69
N TYR A 186 -7.50 -10.40 -15.59
CA TYR A 186 -7.43 -9.12 -14.87
C TYR A 186 -6.20 -8.25 -15.23
N PRO A 187 -6.06 -7.81 -16.49
CA PRO A 187 -4.85 -7.10 -16.95
C PRO A 187 -4.50 -5.87 -16.12
N ALA A 188 -5.50 -5.08 -15.70
CA ALA A 188 -5.30 -3.90 -14.86
C ALA A 188 -4.74 -4.24 -13.46
N TYR A 189 -5.23 -5.31 -12.82
CA TYR A 189 -4.65 -5.75 -11.55
C TYR A 189 -3.28 -6.38 -11.72
N PHE A 190 -3.04 -7.08 -12.83
CA PHE A 190 -1.73 -7.61 -13.13
C PHE A 190 -0.69 -6.50 -13.28
N GLU A 191 -1.02 -5.45 -14.04
CA GLU A 191 -0.17 -4.27 -14.17
C GLU A 191 0.08 -3.59 -12.81
N MET A 192 -0.96 -3.40 -12.01
CA MET A 192 -0.84 -2.83 -10.67
C MET A 192 0.12 -3.61 -9.76
N VAL A 193 0.03 -4.94 -9.72
CA VAL A 193 0.93 -5.75 -8.86
C VAL A 193 2.38 -5.76 -9.34
N LEU A 194 2.63 -5.57 -10.64
CA LEU A 194 3.99 -5.39 -11.17
C LEU A 194 4.52 -3.98 -10.88
N ASN A 195 3.68 -2.97 -11.02
CA ASN A 195 4.06 -1.56 -10.80
C ASN A 195 4.39 -1.23 -9.35
N GLN A 196 4.09 -2.12 -8.39
CA GLN A 196 4.64 -2.06 -7.03
C GLN A 196 6.17 -1.89 -7.02
N PHE A 197 6.88 -2.43 -8.02
CA PHE A 197 8.35 -2.40 -8.12
C PHE A 197 8.89 -1.31 -9.06
N SER A 198 8.01 -0.51 -9.68
CA SER A 198 8.40 0.54 -10.62
C SER A 198 9.25 1.65 -9.99
N ASN A 199 9.08 1.86 -8.68
CA ASN A 199 9.79 2.89 -7.92
C ASN A 199 10.13 2.47 -6.48
N ALA A 200 9.97 1.19 -6.12
CA ALA A 200 10.18 0.70 -4.76
C ALA A 200 11.62 0.90 -4.26
N ASP A 201 12.60 0.93 -5.17
CA ASP A 201 14.01 1.21 -4.90
C ASP A 201 14.26 2.64 -4.38
N ARG A 202 13.33 3.56 -4.63
CA ARG A 202 13.36 4.95 -4.14
C ARG A 202 12.72 5.12 -2.77
N ALA A 203 12.02 4.12 -2.23
CA ALA A 203 11.48 4.15 -0.88
C ALA A 203 12.61 4.06 0.15
N ASP A 204 12.50 4.77 1.27
CA ASP A 204 13.52 4.72 2.33
C ASP A 204 13.46 3.41 3.13
N LEU A 205 12.31 2.74 3.09
CA LEU A 205 12.10 1.45 3.74
C LEU A 205 11.07 0.62 2.97
N VAL A 206 11.31 -0.68 2.89
CA VAL A 206 10.32 -1.66 2.45
C VAL A 206 9.86 -2.47 3.67
N LEU A 207 8.57 -2.45 3.92
CA LEU A 207 7.90 -3.17 4.98
C LEU A 207 7.07 -4.29 4.36
N VAL A 208 7.19 -5.51 4.88
CA VAL A 208 6.37 -6.65 4.45
C VAL A 208 5.63 -7.19 5.66
N ASN A 209 4.31 -7.39 5.52
CA ASN A 209 3.46 -7.95 6.56
C ASN A 209 3.66 -9.47 6.71
N THR A 210 4.86 -9.85 7.15
CA THR A 210 5.26 -11.23 7.43
C THR A 210 6.16 -11.28 8.67
N PHE A 211 6.71 -12.44 8.99
CA PHE A 211 7.78 -12.58 9.98
C PHE A 211 8.87 -13.48 9.45
N TYR A 212 10.12 -13.14 9.75
CA TYR A 212 11.31 -13.78 9.19
C TYR A 212 11.29 -15.32 9.27
N LYS A 213 10.87 -15.90 10.40
CA LYS A 213 10.84 -17.37 10.56
C LYS A 213 9.84 -18.08 9.64
N LEU A 214 8.87 -17.37 9.06
CA LEU A 214 7.92 -17.94 8.10
C LEU A 214 8.55 -18.11 6.71
N GLU A 215 9.38 -17.14 6.31
CA GLU A 215 9.81 -16.97 4.92
C GLU A 215 11.33 -16.70 4.82
N SER A 216 12.14 -17.25 5.73
CA SER A 216 13.56 -16.88 5.92
C SER A 216 14.46 -17.03 4.70
N GLN A 217 14.00 -17.76 3.67
CA GLN A 217 14.72 -18.01 2.42
C GLN A 217 14.43 -16.95 1.34
N VAL A 218 13.36 -16.17 1.49
CA VAL A 218 12.87 -15.20 0.50
C VAL A 218 12.57 -13.81 1.11
N SER A 219 12.72 -13.67 2.44
CA SER A 219 12.52 -12.43 3.20
C SER A 219 13.77 -11.57 3.29
#